data_AF-A0A967GDB1-F1
#
_entry.id   AF-A0A967GDB1-F1
#
_cell.length_a   1.000
_cell.length_b   1.000
_cell.length_c   1.000
_cell.angle_alpha   90.00
_cell.angle_beta   90.00
_cell.angle_gamma   90.00
#
_symmetry.space_group_name_H-M   'P 1'
#
loop_
_entity.id
_entity.type
_entity.pdbx_description
1 polymer ?
#
loop_
_entity_poly.entity_id
_entity_poly.type
_entity_poly.pdbx_seq_one_letter_code
_entity_poly.pdbx_strand_id
1 'polypeptide(L)'
;RVHGTALGVGERVGNTPMEQLLVNLKLLGWRDDDLTALPEYVETVSEAVGVPIPVNTPIVGRDAFRTATGVHAAAVIKAQRKGHAWLADRVYSGVPASWVGREQEIEVGHMSGASNVQYFLRARGLPTSQEVIEAVMAL
;
A
#
# COMPACT_ATOMS: atom_id res chain seq x y z
N ARG A 1 -28.38 6.31 -6.37
CA ARG A 1 -27.73 6.95 -5.21
C ARG A 1 -27.33 5.86 -4.23
N VAL A 2 -26.10 5.88 -3.72
CA VAL A 2 -25.59 4.94 -2.72
C VAL A 2 -25.08 5.73 -1.52
N HIS A 3 -25.12 5.16 -0.32
CA HIS A 3 -24.64 5.79 0.92
C HIS A 3 -23.45 4.99 1.45
N GLY A 4 -22.52 5.67 2.11
CA GLY A 4 -21.35 5.06 2.74
C GLY A 4 -20.75 6.02 3.76
N THR A 5 -19.82 5.50 4.56
CA THR A 5 -19.12 6.26 5.60
C THR A 5 -17.63 5.94 5.55
N ALA A 6 -16.77 6.82 6.09
CA ALA A 6 -15.36 6.48 6.25
C ALA A 6 -15.21 5.25 7.14
N LEU A 7 -14.33 4.32 6.77
CA LEU A 7 -14.07 3.08 7.51
C LEU A 7 -15.30 2.20 7.73
N GLY A 8 -16.39 2.47 7.01
CA GLY A 8 -17.68 1.83 7.24
C GLY A 8 -18.27 2.11 8.63
N VAL A 9 -17.86 3.16 9.35
CA VAL A 9 -18.40 3.46 10.69
C VAL A 9 -19.93 3.60 10.65
N GLY A 10 -20.61 3.00 11.62
CA GLY A 10 -22.07 2.99 11.73
C GLY A 10 -22.55 2.02 12.82
N GLU A 11 -23.87 1.85 12.94
CA GLU A 11 -24.47 0.95 13.92
C GLU A 11 -24.06 -0.52 13.68
N ARG A 12 -23.78 -1.27 14.76
CA ARG A 12 -23.39 -2.70 14.75
C ARG A 12 -22.11 -2.95 13.94
N VAL A 13 -22.22 -3.50 12.74
CA VAL A 13 -21.11 -3.84 11.83
C VAL A 13 -20.84 -2.74 10.80
N GLY A 14 -21.57 -1.62 10.89
CA GLY A 14 -21.29 -0.44 10.10
C GLY A 14 -22.06 -0.31 8.80
N ASN A 15 -21.66 0.69 8.01
CA ASN A 15 -22.16 0.99 6.67
C ASN A 15 -21.12 0.58 5.60
N THR A 16 -21.47 0.75 4.32
CA THR A 16 -20.50 0.57 3.22
C THR A 16 -19.29 1.51 3.39
N PRO A 17 -18.05 1.00 3.42
CA PRO A 17 -16.86 1.83 3.49
C PRO A 17 -16.69 2.65 2.20
N MET A 18 -16.65 3.98 2.34
CA MET A 18 -16.67 4.89 1.20
C MET A 18 -15.37 4.82 0.38
N GLU A 19 -14.22 4.67 1.02
CA GLU A 19 -12.91 4.52 0.38
C GLU A 19 -12.86 3.30 -0.55
N GLN A 20 -13.40 2.16 -0.11
CA GLN A 20 -13.45 0.94 -0.92
C GLN A 20 -14.49 1.04 -2.03
N LEU A 21 -15.65 1.65 -1.75
CA LEU A 21 -16.69 1.90 -2.75
C LEU A 21 -16.17 2.77 -3.91
N LEU A 22 -15.50 3.88 -3.60
CA LEU A 22 -15.00 4.82 -4.60
C LEU A 22 -13.92 4.20 -5.49
N VAL A 23 -12.97 3.47 -4.90
CA VAL A 23 -11.95 2.75 -5.68
C VAL A 23 -12.58 1.69 -6.59
N ASN A 24 -13.54 0.91 -6.09
CA ASN A 24 -14.23 -0.10 -6.89
C ASN A 24 -15.01 0.51 -8.06
N LEU A 25 -15.67 1.66 -7.85
CA LEU A 25 -16.37 2.37 -8.93
C LEU A 25 -15.39 2.89 -9.99
N LYS A 26 -14.19 3.33 -9.58
CA LYS A 26 -13.12 3.72 -10.51
C LYS A 26 -12.58 2.52 -11.30
N LEU A 27 -12.35 1.38 -10.63
CA LEU A 27 -11.94 0.13 -11.29
C LEU A 27 -12.97 -0.38 -12.31
N LEU A 28 -14.27 -0.21 -12.02
CA LEU A 28 -15.36 -0.58 -12.93
C LEU A 28 -15.55 0.41 -14.09
N GLY A 29 -14.80 1.52 -14.12
CA GLY A 29 -14.94 2.57 -15.13
C GLY A 29 -16.23 3.39 -14.99
N TRP A 30 -16.90 3.33 -13.84
CA TRP A 30 -18.13 4.11 -13.58
C TRP A 30 -17.83 5.51 -13.04
N ARG A 31 -16.60 5.73 -12.57
CA ARG A 31 -16.10 6.99 -12.04
C ARG A 31 -14.63 7.17 -12.43
N ASP A 32 -14.17 8.42 -12.51
CA ASP A 32 -12.76 8.72 -12.78
C ASP A 32 -12.23 9.88 -11.92
N ASP A 33 -12.84 10.11 -10.76
CA ASP A 33 -12.41 11.18 -9.86
C ASP A 33 -11.00 10.96 -9.32
N ASP A 34 -10.41 12.06 -8.81
CA ASP A 34 -9.19 12.02 -8.02
C ASP A 34 -9.50 11.47 -6.62
N LEU A 35 -8.83 10.37 -6.26
CA LEU A 35 -9.00 9.66 -4.99
C LEU A 35 -7.76 9.79 -4.09
N THR A 36 -6.82 10.67 -4.42
CA THR A 36 -5.55 10.83 -3.69
C THR A 36 -5.73 11.30 -2.24
N ALA A 37 -6.83 12.00 -1.94
CA ALA A 37 -7.18 12.44 -0.59
C ALA A 37 -7.90 11.38 0.27
N LEU A 38 -8.14 10.16 -0.24
CA LEU A 38 -8.85 9.12 0.52
C LEU A 38 -8.17 8.73 1.84
N PRO A 39 -6.84 8.53 1.90
CA PRO A 39 -6.17 8.25 3.17
C PRO A 39 -6.39 9.35 4.21
N GLU A 40 -6.16 10.62 3.84
CA GLU A 40 -6.35 11.77 4.74
C GLU A 40 -7.81 11.88 5.23
N TYR A 41 -8.78 11.67 4.33
CA TYR A 41 -10.19 11.63 4.68
C TYR A 41 -10.49 10.55 5.75
N VAL A 42 -9.97 9.35 5.57
CA VAL A 42 -10.18 8.23 6.49
C VAL A 42 -9.44 8.44 7.81
N GLU A 43 -8.20 8.94 7.78
CA GLU A 43 -7.41 9.29 8.97
C GLU A 43 -8.10 10.37 9.80
N THR A 44 -8.59 11.43 9.17
CA THR A 44 -9.33 12.51 9.84
C THR A 44 -10.58 11.97 10.55
N VAL A 45 -11.34 11.08 9.90
CA VAL A 45 -12.53 10.49 10.53
C VAL A 45 -12.16 9.52 11.64
N SER A 46 -11.12 8.68 11.43
CA SER A 46 -10.58 7.76 12.44
C SER A 46 -10.27 8.49 13.75
N GLU A 47 -9.56 9.63 13.65
CA GLU A 47 -9.22 10.47 14.78
C GLU A 47 -10.45 11.10 15.43
N ALA A 48 -11.36 11.66 14.63
CA ALA A 48 -12.55 12.33 15.13
C ALA A 48 -13.51 11.41 15.89
N VAL A 49 -13.61 10.14 15.50
CA VAL A 49 -14.55 9.17 16.10
C VAL A 49 -13.89 8.15 17.02
N GLY A 50 -12.56 8.19 17.16
CA GLY A 50 -11.79 7.28 18.01
C GLY A 50 -11.81 5.81 17.56
N VAL A 51 -12.04 5.56 16.27
CA VAL A 51 -12.02 4.21 15.69
C VAL A 51 -10.71 4.01 14.94
N PRO A 52 -9.82 3.10 15.39
CA PRO A 52 -8.53 2.88 14.73
C PRO A 52 -8.71 2.25 13.35
N ILE A 53 -7.77 2.52 12.43
CA ILE A 53 -7.69 1.87 11.12
C ILE A 53 -6.93 0.56 11.27
N PRO A 54 -7.55 -0.63 11.09
CA PRO A 54 -6.80 -1.88 11.02
C PRO A 54 -5.71 -1.81 9.93
N VAL A 55 -4.55 -2.38 10.22
CA VAL A 55 -3.37 -2.30 9.33
C VAL A 55 -3.63 -2.94 7.96
N ASN A 56 -4.54 -3.92 7.90
CA ASN A 56 -4.95 -4.64 6.70
C ASN A 56 -6.26 -4.13 6.08
N THR A 57 -6.76 -2.97 6.51
CA THR A 57 -7.95 -2.34 5.89
C THR A 57 -7.69 -2.14 4.40
N PRO A 58 -8.61 -2.58 3.51
CA PRO A 58 -8.45 -2.34 2.08
C PRO A 58 -8.23 -0.85 1.78
N ILE A 59 -7.34 -0.56 0.82
CA ILE A 59 -7.02 0.80 0.34
C ILE A 59 -6.23 1.66 1.32
N VAL A 60 -6.68 1.81 2.57
CA VAL A 60 -6.15 2.80 3.52
C VAL A 60 -5.32 2.21 4.64
N GLY A 61 -5.39 0.89 4.84
CA GLY A 61 -4.57 0.20 5.83
C GLY A 61 -3.08 0.40 5.55
N ARG A 62 -2.28 0.50 6.62
CA ARG A 62 -0.81 0.64 6.52
C ARG A 62 -0.18 -0.42 5.61
N ASP A 63 -0.69 -1.65 5.67
CA ASP A 63 -0.10 -2.78 4.93
C ASP A 63 -0.78 -3.01 3.57
N ALA A 64 -1.67 -2.12 3.11
CA ALA A 64 -2.43 -2.27 1.87
C ALA A 64 -1.55 -2.25 0.60
N PHE A 65 -0.44 -1.50 0.62
CA PHE A 65 0.51 -1.38 -0.50
C PHE A 65 1.95 -1.72 -0.09
N ARG A 66 2.11 -2.42 1.03
CA ARG A 66 3.40 -2.82 1.59
C ARG A 66 3.67 -4.28 1.30
N THR A 67 4.89 -4.61 0.86
CA THR A 67 5.32 -6.00 0.68
C THR A 67 6.70 -6.27 1.26
N ALA A 68 6.83 -7.40 1.97
CA ALA A 68 8.10 -7.92 2.45
C ALA A 68 8.50 -9.24 1.75
N THR A 69 7.64 -9.77 0.88
CA THR A 69 7.87 -11.03 0.19
C THR A 69 8.89 -10.84 -0.93
N GLY A 70 9.94 -11.68 -0.97
CA GLY A 70 11.04 -11.56 -1.93
C GLY A 70 10.60 -11.54 -3.39
N VAL A 71 9.70 -12.46 -3.79
CA VAL A 71 9.22 -12.54 -5.17
C VAL A 71 8.36 -11.34 -5.57
N HIS A 72 7.59 -10.76 -4.64
CA HIS A 72 6.77 -9.58 -4.92
C HIS A 72 7.66 -8.34 -5.11
N ALA A 73 8.55 -8.10 -4.14
CA ALA A 73 9.52 -7.01 -4.20
C ALA A 73 10.38 -7.08 -5.46
N ALA A 74 10.88 -8.27 -5.82
CA ALA A 74 11.70 -8.45 -7.02
C ALA A 74 10.99 -8.01 -8.31
N ALA A 75 9.69 -8.28 -8.46
CA ALA A 75 8.95 -7.85 -9.63
C ALA A 75 8.73 -6.34 -9.67
N VAL A 76 8.38 -5.72 -8.53
CA VAL A 76 8.23 -4.26 -8.41
C VAL A 76 9.55 -3.56 -8.74
N ILE A 77 10.65 -3.99 -8.13
CA ILE A 77 12.01 -3.45 -8.36
C ILE A 77 12.42 -3.61 -9.83
N LYS A 78 12.16 -4.77 -10.44
CA LYS A 78 12.49 -5.02 -11.84
C LYS A 78 11.70 -4.12 -12.78
N ALA A 79 10.42 -3.90 -12.51
CA ALA A 79 9.59 -2.97 -13.28
C ALA A 79 10.10 -1.52 -13.14
N GLN A 80 10.42 -1.07 -11.93
CA GLN A 80 11.00 0.26 -11.68
C GLN A 80 12.33 0.45 -12.43
N ARG A 81 13.26 -0.51 -12.33
CA ARG A 81 14.56 -0.45 -13.02
C ARG A 81 14.45 -0.39 -14.54
N LYS A 82 13.37 -0.94 -15.10
CA LYS A 82 13.08 -0.87 -16.54
C LYS A 82 12.34 0.41 -16.95
N GLY A 83 12.07 1.33 -16.02
CA GLY A 83 11.30 2.56 -16.27
C GLY A 83 9.80 2.30 -16.44
N HIS A 84 9.29 1.13 -16.06
CA HIS A 84 7.87 0.77 -16.20
C HIS A 84 7.09 1.13 -14.92
N ALA A 85 6.98 2.42 -14.61
CA ALA A 85 6.28 2.90 -13.41
C ALA A 85 4.84 2.36 -13.30
N TRP A 86 4.10 2.35 -14.42
CA TRP A 86 2.73 1.83 -14.47
C TRP A 86 2.64 0.36 -14.06
N LEU A 87 3.66 -0.45 -14.39
CA LEU A 87 3.71 -1.87 -14.09
C LEU A 87 4.17 -2.09 -12.66
N ALA A 88 5.15 -1.31 -12.20
CA ALA A 88 5.62 -1.36 -10.82
C ALA A 88 4.47 -1.17 -9.82
N ASP A 89 3.54 -0.27 -10.12
CA ASP A 89 2.38 0.04 -9.27
C ASP A 89 1.24 -1.00 -9.37
N ARG A 90 1.34 -2.00 -10.25
CA ARG A 90 0.24 -2.94 -10.55
C ARG A 90 0.63 -4.42 -10.54
N VAL A 91 1.92 -4.74 -10.70
CA VAL A 91 2.38 -6.12 -10.96
C VAL A 91 1.95 -7.12 -9.87
N TYR A 92 1.78 -6.64 -8.64
CA TYR A 92 1.23 -7.40 -7.51
C TYR A 92 0.14 -6.64 -6.75
N SER A 93 -0.47 -5.63 -7.36
CA SER A 93 -1.51 -4.81 -6.73
C SER A 93 -2.69 -4.62 -7.67
N GLY A 94 -3.88 -5.07 -7.24
CA GLY A 94 -5.13 -4.90 -8.00
C GLY A 94 -5.59 -3.44 -8.07
N VAL A 95 -5.13 -2.61 -7.14
CA VAL A 95 -5.36 -1.16 -7.10
C VAL A 95 -3.99 -0.48 -7.22
N PRO A 96 -3.78 0.43 -8.17
CA PRO A 96 -2.55 1.24 -8.20
C PRO A 96 -2.47 2.10 -6.94
N ALA A 97 -1.37 2.04 -6.19
CA ALA A 97 -1.22 2.83 -4.95
C ALA A 97 -1.29 4.33 -5.26
N SER A 98 -0.77 4.74 -6.42
CA SER A 98 -0.81 6.12 -6.89
C SER A 98 -2.23 6.68 -7.04
N TRP A 99 -3.24 5.83 -7.25
CA TRP A 99 -4.63 6.29 -7.33
C TRP A 99 -5.17 6.85 -6.02
N VAL A 100 -4.57 6.47 -4.90
CA VAL A 100 -4.99 6.90 -3.56
C VAL A 100 -3.88 7.65 -2.84
N GLY A 101 -2.98 8.28 -3.60
CA GLY A 101 -1.93 9.14 -3.04
C GLY A 101 -0.83 8.36 -2.30
N ARG A 102 -0.69 7.06 -2.57
CA ARG A 102 0.31 6.18 -1.95
C ARG A 102 1.31 5.66 -2.96
N GLU A 103 2.33 4.97 -2.46
CA GLU A 103 3.33 4.27 -3.26
C GLU A 103 3.44 2.80 -2.84
N GLN A 104 4.05 1.99 -3.70
CA GLN A 104 4.39 0.61 -3.35
C GLN A 104 5.59 0.61 -2.40
N GLU A 105 5.39 0.11 -1.19
CA GLU A 105 6.41 0.06 -0.15
C GLU A 105 7.07 -1.33 -0.10
N ILE A 106 8.40 -1.36 -0.18
CA ILE A 106 9.19 -2.59 -0.07
C ILE A 106 9.92 -2.59 1.26
N GLU A 107 9.68 -3.64 2.03
CA GLU A 107 10.09 -3.76 3.41
C GLU A 107 10.86 -5.06 3.64
N VAL A 108 11.54 -5.15 4.79
CA VAL A 108 12.30 -6.34 5.19
C VAL A 108 11.50 -7.14 6.20
N GLY A 109 11.34 -8.43 5.95
CA GLY A 109 10.66 -9.37 6.84
C GLY A 109 11.11 -10.81 6.57
N HIS A 110 10.50 -11.78 7.24
CA HIS A 110 10.98 -13.18 7.23
C HIS A 110 11.02 -13.86 5.85
N MET A 111 10.27 -13.36 4.85
CA MET A 111 10.28 -13.85 3.46
C MET A 111 11.15 -13.00 2.52
N SER A 112 11.90 -12.05 3.06
CA SER A 112 12.76 -11.19 2.26
C SER A 112 13.96 -11.95 1.72
N GLY A 113 14.41 -11.58 0.52
CA GLY A 113 15.71 -11.99 -0.01
C GLY A 113 16.71 -10.84 0.03
N ALA A 114 17.96 -11.11 -0.32
CA ALA A 114 19.02 -10.10 -0.38
C ALA A 114 18.66 -8.87 -1.23
N SER A 115 17.86 -9.04 -2.29
CA SER A 115 17.36 -7.93 -3.12
C SER A 115 16.44 -6.98 -2.37
N ASN A 116 15.62 -7.48 -1.44
CA ASN A 116 14.73 -6.66 -0.61
C ASN A 116 15.57 -5.82 0.33
N VAL A 117 16.50 -6.46 1.05
CA VAL A 117 17.40 -5.80 1.98
C VAL A 117 18.22 -4.73 1.28
N GLN A 118 18.82 -5.06 0.13
CA GLN A 118 19.58 -4.10 -0.67
C GLN A 118 18.72 -2.90 -1.09
N TYR A 119 17.48 -3.14 -1.55
CA TYR A 119 16.57 -2.06 -1.94
C TYR A 119 16.19 -1.19 -0.74
N PHE A 120 15.77 -1.81 0.36
CA PHE A 120 15.34 -1.15 1.59
C PHE A 120 16.43 -0.26 2.18
N LEU A 121 17.67 -0.76 2.27
CA LEU A 121 18.83 -0.03 2.76
C LEU A 121 19.18 1.14 1.82
N ARG A 122 19.22 0.90 0.50
CA ARG A 122 19.51 1.93 -0.50
C ARG A 122 18.50 3.06 -0.48
N ALA A 123 17.20 2.75 -0.39
CA ALA A 123 16.14 3.75 -0.34
C ALA A 123 16.26 4.69 0.87
N ARG A 124 16.95 4.24 1.93
CA ARG A 124 17.20 5.00 3.17
C ARG A 124 18.62 5.58 3.26
N GLY A 125 19.42 5.50 2.18
CA GLY A 125 20.80 5.99 2.17
C GLY A 125 21.76 5.20 3.08
N LEU A 126 21.41 3.96 3.43
CA LEU A 126 22.22 3.11 4.31
C LEU A 126 23.23 2.26 3.50
N PRO A 127 24.34 1.81 4.12
CA PRO A 127 25.32 0.96 3.46
C PRO A 127 24.71 -0.34 2.94
N THR A 128 25.10 -0.74 1.72
CA THR A 128 24.64 -1.98 1.08
C THR A 128 25.79 -2.94 0.76
N SER A 129 26.82 -3.00 1.63
CA SER A 129 27.88 -4.00 1.47
C SER A 129 27.32 -5.40 1.70
N GLN A 130 27.99 -6.41 1.15
CA GLN A 130 27.57 -7.80 1.29
C GLN A 130 27.47 -8.22 2.76
N GLU A 131 28.43 -7.79 3.59
CA GLU A 131 28.46 -8.05 5.03
C GLU A 131 27.23 -7.49 5.74
N VAL A 132 26.81 -6.27 5.40
CA VAL A 132 25.61 -5.64 5.99
C VAL A 132 24.34 -6.38 5.56
N ILE A 133 24.24 -6.75 4.28
CA ILE A 133 23.08 -7.48 3.76
C ILE A 133 22.97 -8.85 4.45
N GLU A 134 24.07 -9.57 4.58
CA GLU A 134 24.11 -10.88 5.26
C GLU A 134 23.77 -10.75 6.75
N ALA A 135 24.27 -9.72 7.42
CA ALA A 135 23.94 -9.45 8.83
C ALA A 135 22.44 -9.21 9.04
N VAL A 136 21.80 -8.42 8.17
CA VAL A 136 20.34 -8.18 8.24
C VAL A 136 19.54 -9.45 7.93
N MET A 137 19.99 -10.26 6.98
CA MET A 137 19.34 -11.52 6.61
C MET A 137 19.48 -12.61 7.67
N ALA A 138 20.41 -12.46 8.62
CA ALA A 138 20.66 -13.42 9.70
C ALA A 138 19.86 -13.14 10.99
N LEU A 139 19.12 -12.03 11.05
CA LEU A 139 18.19 -11.67 12.14
C LEU A 139 16.88 -12.44 12.03
#